data_AF-A0A1V5H1Z0-F1
#
_entry.id   AF-A0A1V5H1Z0-F1
#
_cell.length_a   1.000
_cell.length_b   1.000
_cell.length_c   1.000
_cell.angle_alpha   90.00
_cell.angle_beta   90.00
_cell.angle_gamma   90.00
#
_symmetry.space_group_name_H-M   'P 1'
#
loop_
_entity.id
_entity.type
_entity.pdbx_description
1 polymer ?
#
loop_
_entity_poly.entity_id
_entity_poly.type
_entity_poly.pdbx_seq_one_letter_code
_entity_poly.pdbx_strand_id
1 'polypeptide(L)'
;MSNQKGFTLIEIIAVLVILGILAAVAIPRFMDLTSVASEKAAMQGVSEGKSRMSNQFARNLLTGDTDQNTTANLALKGDNSLSDAGDYKLKYSAVTTGRIRITASGVGSVKGTATGSWVRPQ
;
A
#
# COMPACT_ATOMS: atom_id res chain seq x y z
N MET A 1 -27.37 48.93 28.05
CA MET A 1 -27.38 48.76 26.59
C MET A 1 -26.05 48.13 26.19
N SER A 2 -26.07 46.84 25.84
CA SER A 2 -24.84 46.10 25.51
C SER A 2 -24.34 46.51 24.14
N ASN A 3 -23.14 47.07 24.07
CA ASN A 3 -22.48 47.54 22.85
C ASN A 3 -22.05 46.33 22.00
N GLN A 4 -22.99 45.78 21.21
CA GLN A 4 -22.71 44.71 20.25
C GLN A 4 -21.81 45.25 19.14
N LYS A 5 -20.49 45.12 19.32
CA LYS A 5 -19.52 45.28 18.25
C LYS A 5 -19.71 44.11 17.30
N GLY A 6 -20.42 44.33 16.20
CA GLY A 6 -20.51 43.39 15.10
C GLY A 6 -19.15 43.20 14.41
N PHE A 7 -18.97 42.03 13.79
CA PHE A 7 -17.81 41.71 12.98
C PHE A 7 -17.77 42.64 11.75
N THR A 8 -16.62 43.22 11.42
CA THR A 8 -16.49 44.11 10.26
C THR A 8 -16.20 43.32 8.98
N LEU A 9 -16.61 43.86 7.83
CA LEU A 9 -16.30 43.25 6.53
C LEU A 9 -14.80 43.16 6.27
N ILE A 10 -14.01 44.12 6.76
CA ILE A 10 -12.56 44.12 6.58
C ILE A 10 -11.91 42.96 7.35
N GLU A 11 -12.43 42.59 8.52
CA GLU A 11 -11.96 41.43 9.29
C GLU A 11 -12.25 40.12 8.56
N ILE A 12 -13.43 39.98 7.94
CA ILE A 12 -13.75 38.80 7.13
C ILE A 12 -12.83 38.70 5.90
N ILE A 13 -12.56 39.82 5.22
CA ILE A 13 -11.67 39.82 4.05
C ILE A 13 -10.24 39.44 4.44
N ALA A 14 -9.70 40.01 5.52
CA ALA A 14 -8.36 39.69 6.00
C ALA A 14 -8.23 38.19 6.35
N VAL A 15 -9.23 37.61 6.99
CA VAL A 15 -9.26 36.17 7.32
C VAL A 15 -9.30 35.30 6.05
N LEU A 16 -10.13 35.64 5.07
CA LEU A 16 -10.21 34.91 3.81
C LEU A 16 -8.89 34.93 3.02
N VAL A 17 -8.19 36.07 3.03
CA VAL A 17 -6.86 36.19 2.39
C VAL A 17 -5.85 35.26 3.08
N ILE A 18 -5.80 35.27 4.42
CA ILE A 18 -4.88 34.40 5.17
C ILE A 18 -5.22 32.92 4.91
N LEU A 19 -6.49 32.53 4.99
CA LEU A 19 -6.93 31.16 4.71
C LEU A 19 -6.63 30.75 3.25
N GLY A 20 -6.75 31.68 2.30
CA GLY A 20 -6.40 31.45 0.90
C GLY A 20 -4.91 31.10 0.72
N ILE A 21 -4.01 31.87 1.35
CA ILE A 21 -2.56 31.61 1.31
C ILE A 21 -2.23 30.26 1.97
N LEU A 22 -2.82 29.99 3.15
CA LEU A 22 -2.61 28.73 3.85
C LEU A 22 -3.10 27.53 3.03
N ALA A 23 -4.29 27.63 2.43
CA ALA A 23 -4.84 26.58 1.58
C ALA A 23 -3.97 26.31 0.34
N ALA A 24 -3.46 27.37 -0.31
CA ALA A 24 -2.59 27.26 -1.48
C ALA A 24 -1.31 26.45 -1.21
N VAL A 25 -0.75 26.53 0.00
CA VAL A 25 0.46 25.78 0.40
C VAL A 25 0.11 24.43 1.03
N ALA A 26 -0.95 24.35 1.82
CA ALA A 26 -1.31 23.15 2.57
C ALA A 26 -1.87 22.03 1.69
N ILE A 27 -2.69 22.36 0.68
CA ILE A 27 -3.35 21.36 -0.17
C ILE A 27 -2.33 20.54 -0.98
N PRO A 28 -1.37 21.14 -1.73
CA PRO A 28 -0.37 20.37 -2.47
C PRO A 28 0.44 19.47 -1.55
N ARG A 29 0.90 20.01 -0.41
CA ARG A 29 1.68 19.24 0.57
C ARG A 29 0.90 18.06 1.13
N PHE A 30 -0.39 18.24 1.41
CA PHE A 30 -1.24 17.15 1.90
C PHE A 30 -1.43 16.06 0.83
N MET A 31 -1.61 16.44 -0.44
CA MET A 31 -1.68 15.49 -1.55
C MET A 31 -0.37 14.69 -1.71
N ASP A 32 0.79 15.35 -1.58
CA ASP A 32 2.07 14.67 -1.65
C ASP A 32 2.26 13.68 -0.49
N LEU A 33 1.91 14.09 0.74
CA LEU A 33 2.00 13.22 1.92
C LEU A 33 1.09 11.99 1.81
N THR A 34 -0.14 12.16 1.31
CA THR A 34 -1.06 11.02 1.09
C THR A 34 -0.54 10.09 0.00
N SER A 35 0.10 10.61 -1.05
CA SER A 35 0.75 9.79 -2.08
C SER A 35 1.89 8.96 -1.51
N VAL A 36 2.81 9.57 -0.76
CA VAL A 36 3.93 8.87 -0.10
C VAL A 36 3.44 7.84 0.93
N ALA A 37 2.40 8.17 1.70
CA ALA A 37 1.81 7.22 2.64
C ALA A 37 1.21 6.00 1.93
N SER A 38 0.54 6.22 0.80
CA SER A 38 -0.05 5.15 -0.02
C SER A 38 1.02 4.22 -0.62
N GLU A 39 2.15 4.77 -1.06
CA GLU A 39 3.28 3.97 -1.54
C GLU A 39 3.93 3.14 -0.43
N LYS A 40 4.13 3.74 0.75
CA LYS A 40 4.66 3.01 1.92
C LYS A 40 3.75 1.89 2.37
N ALA A 41 2.44 2.11 2.38
CA ALA A 41 1.46 1.08 2.69
C ALA A 41 1.48 -0.05 1.66
N ALA A 42 1.60 0.26 0.36
CA ALA A 42 1.77 -0.75 -0.67
C ALA A 42 3.05 -1.59 -0.47
N MET A 43 4.17 -0.96 -0.11
CA MET A 43 5.42 -1.66 0.22
C MET A 43 5.27 -2.59 1.43
N GLN A 44 4.51 -2.18 2.43
CA GLN A 44 4.18 -3.02 3.58
C GLN A 44 3.37 -4.24 3.16
N GLY A 45 2.39 -4.08 2.27
CA GLY A 45 1.64 -5.20 1.67
C GLY A 45 2.55 -6.18 0.91
N VAL A 46 3.55 -5.68 0.18
CA VAL A 46 4.56 -6.55 -0.45
C VAL A 46 5.36 -7.33 0.60
N SER A 47 5.77 -6.69 1.70
CA SER A 47 6.51 -7.35 2.79
C SER A 47 5.68 -8.45 3.45
N GLU A 48 4.39 -8.20 3.66
CA GLU A 48 3.45 -9.20 4.14
C GLU A 48 3.35 -10.39 3.18
N GLY A 49 3.21 -10.12 1.87
CA GLY A 49 3.19 -11.17 0.85
C GLY A 49 4.45 -12.04 0.84
N LYS A 50 5.62 -11.44 1.07
CA LYS A 50 6.89 -12.20 1.21
C LYS A 50 6.86 -13.14 2.41
N SER A 51 6.37 -12.66 3.56
CA SER A 51 6.25 -13.46 4.78
C SER A 51 5.27 -14.63 4.59
N ARG A 52 4.10 -14.35 4.03
CA ARG A 52 3.09 -15.36 3.70
C ARG A 52 3.63 -16.41 2.73
N MET A 53 4.38 -16.00 1.70
CA MET A 53 5.04 -16.92 0.77
C MET A 53 6.08 -17.81 1.47
N SER A 54 6.90 -17.23 2.35
CA SER A 54 7.89 -18.00 3.13
C SER A 54 7.23 -19.05 4.02
N ASN A 55 6.14 -18.69 4.69
CA ASN A 55 5.37 -19.64 5.50
C ASN A 55 4.75 -20.73 4.64
N GLN A 56 4.22 -20.39 3.46
CA GLN A 56 3.64 -21.38 2.55
C GLN A 56 4.69 -22.36 2.03
N PHE A 57 5.89 -21.86 1.71
CA PHE A 57 7.01 -22.69 1.33
C PHE A 57 7.42 -23.65 2.46
N ALA A 58 7.57 -23.15 3.69
CA ALA A 58 7.88 -23.98 4.86
C ALA A 58 6.82 -25.07 5.10
N ARG A 59 5.53 -24.74 4.93
CA ARG A 59 4.43 -25.71 5.05
C ARG A 59 4.53 -26.82 4.01
N ASN A 60 4.79 -26.47 2.74
CA ASN A 60 4.92 -27.46 1.68
C ASN A 60 6.13 -28.40 1.90
N LEU A 61 7.23 -27.90 2.47
CA LEU A 61 8.37 -28.74 2.87
C LEU A 61 8.00 -29.75 3.96
N LEU A 62 7.20 -29.33 4.95
CA LEU A 62 6.77 -30.21 6.03
C LEU A 62 5.78 -31.29 5.56
N THR A 63 4.91 -30.97 4.59
CA THR A 63 3.95 -31.93 4.03
C THR A 63 4.56 -32.89 3.01
N GLY A 64 5.85 -32.74 2.67
CA GLY A 64 6.55 -33.58 1.69
C GLY A 64 6.13 -33.32 0.23
N ASP A 65 5.34 -32.28 -0.02
CA ASP A 65 4.78 -31.97 -1.33
C ASP A 65 5.79 -31.14 -2.16
N THR A 66 6.74 -31.86 -2.76
CA THR A 66 7.89 -31.28 -3.47
C THR A 66 7.46 -30.63 -4.79
N ASP A 67 6.37 -31.11 -5.41
CA ASP A 67 5.84 -30.57 -6.66
C ASP A 67 5.26 -29.17 -6.47
N GLN A 68 4.69 -28.88 -5.29
CA GLN A 68 4.19 -27.56 -4.93
C GLN A 68 5.30 -26.56 -4.55
N ASN A 69 6.57 -26.99 -4.51
CA ASN A 69 7.73 -26.14 -4.20
C ASN A 69 8.45 -25.59 -5.43
N THR A 70 7.96 -25.88 -6.64
CA THR A 70 8.41 -25.19 -7.85
C THR A 70 8.01 -23.73 -7.80
N THR A 71 8.81 -22.86 -8.41
CA THR A 71 8.54 -21.41 -8.38
C THR A 71 7.21 -21.06 -9.07
N ALA A 72 6.84 -21.80 -10.12
CA ALA A 72 5.56 -21.64 -10.81
C ALA A 72 4.37 -22.01 -9.91
N ASN A 73 4.43 -23.18 -9.24
CA ASN A 73 3.32 -23.63 -8.40
C ASN A 73 3.19 -22.81 -7.12
N LEU A 74 4.30 -22.38 -6.52
CA LEU A 74 4.28 -21.43 -5.40
C LEU A 74 3.65 -20.09 -5.80
N ALA A 75 3.99 -19.56 -6.98
CA ALA A 75 3.38 -18.32 -7.47
C ALA A 75 1.87 -18.47 -7.70
N LEU A 76 1.45 -19.56 -8.36
CA LEU A 76 0.03 -19.87 -8.58
C LEU A 76 -0.75 -20.05 -7.26
N LYS A 77 -0.15 -20.74 -6.28
CA LYS A 77 -0.75 -20.90 -4.95
C LYS A 77 -0.84 -19.56 -4.21
N GLY A 78 0.17 -18.70 -4.38
CA GLY A 78 0.15 -17.33 -3.89
C GLY A 78 -1.01 -16.53 -4.46
N ASP A 79 -1.21 -16.56 -5.77
CA ASP A 79 -2.31 -15.84 -6.45
C ASP A 79 -3.69 -16.33 -6.01
N ASN A 80 -3.85 -17.64 -5.81
CA ASN A 80 -5.15 -18.22 -5.48
C ASN A 80 -5.49 -18.14 -3.99
N SER A 81 -4.50 -18.14 -3.10
CA SER A 81 -4.74 -18.31 -1.66
C SER A 81 -4.09 -17.27 -0.76
N LEU A 82 -3.17 -16.45 -1.28
CA LEU A 82 -2.43 -15.43 -0.51
C LEU A 82 -2.58 -14.03 -1.13
N SER A 83 -3.52 -13.85 -2.05
CA SER A 83 -3.73 -12.61 -2.81
C SER A 83 -4.50 -11.53 -2.06
N ASP A 84 -5.16 -11.86 -0.95
CA ASP A 84 -5.89 -10.90 -0.14
C ASP A 84 -5.07 -10.42 1.05
N ALA A 85 -4.70 -9.13 1.03
CA ALA A 85 -4.08 -8.40 2.14
C ALA A 85 -4.98 -7.25 2.60
N GLY A 86 -6.31 -7.39 2.45
CA GLY A 86 -7.29 -6.38 2.84
C GLY A 86 -7.33 -5.23 1.84
N ASP A 87 -6.78 -4.07 2.23
CA ASP A 87 -6.77 -2.86 1.40
C ASP A 87 -5.88 -2.99 0.15
N TYR A 88 -5.04 -4.02 0.10
CA TYR A 88 -4.18 -4.35 -1.03
C TYR A 88 -4.45 -5.77 -1.53
N LYS A 89 -4.44 -5.92 -2.86
CA LYS A 89 -4.37 -7.23 -3.53
C LYS A 89 -2.94 -7.54 -3.92
N LEU A 90 -2.50 -8.74 -3.59
CA LEU A 90 -1.19 -9.27 -3.91
C LEU A 90 -1.26 -10.17 -5.14
N LYS A 91 -0.36 -9.94 -6.09
CA LYS A 91 -0.13 -10.82 -7.24
C LYS A 91 1.28 -11.40 -7.17
N TYR A 92 1.39 -12.68 -7.43
CA TYR A 92 2.60 -13.48 -7.35
C TYR A 92 2.92 -14.03 -8.74
N SER A 93 4.06 -13.60 -9.29
CA SER A 93 4.49 -14.02 -10.62
C SER A 93 5.87 -14.67 -10.55
N ALA A 94 6.00 -15.90 -11.06
CA ALA A 94 7.29 -16.55 -11.18
C ALA A 94 8.19 -15.78 -12.16
N VAL A 95 9.41 -15.45 -11.74
CA VAL A 95 10.37 -14.68 -12.56
C VAL A 95 11.47 -15.58 -13.10
N THR A 96 12.11 -16.33 -12.20
CA THR A 96 13.21 -17.26 -12.49
C THR A 96 13.17 -18.33 -11.40
N THR A 97 13.87 -19.45 -11.58
CA THR A 97 13.99 -20.48 -10.54
C THR A 97 14.35 -19.88 -9.20
N GLY A 98 13.52 -20.12 -8.18
CA GLY A 98 13.68 -19.62 -6.83
C GLY A 98 13.33 -18.14 -6.63
N ARG A 99 12.77 -17.42 -7.62
CA ARG A 99 12.40 -16.00 -7.49
C ARG A 99 10.97 -15.72 -7.93
N ILE A 100 10.18 -15.19 -7.00
CA ILE A 100 8.78 -14.80 -7.21
C ILE A 100 8.66 -13.28 -7.05
N ARG A 101 8.10 -12.61 -8.05
CA ARG A 101 7.71 -11.20 -7.96
C ARG A 101 6.37 -11.10 -7.25
N ILE A 102 6.29 -10.19 -6.29
CA ILE A 102 5.08 -9.88 -5.54
C ILE A 102 4.72 -8.44 -5.83
N THR A 103 3.53 -8.21 -6.36
CA THR A 103 2.99 -6.89 -6.64
C THR A 103 1.80 -6.64 -5.73
N ALA A 104 1.86 -5.62 -4.88
CA ALA A 104 0.74 -5.15 -4.11
C ALA A 104 0.06 -4.00 -4.86
N SER A 105 -1.24 -4.11 -5.10
CA SER A 105 -2.06 -3.08 -5.74
C SER A 105 -3.22 -2.72 -4.81
N GLY A 106 -3.41 -1.42 -4.55
CA GLY A 106 -4.53 -0.95 -3.75
C GLY A 106 -5.89 -1.36 -4.36
N VAL A 107 -6.86 -1.63 -3.49
CA VAL A 107 -8.21 -2.04 -3.87
C VAL A 107 -9.17 -0.86 -3.72
N GLY A 108 -10.09 -0.68 -4.67
CA GLY A 108 -11.07 0.39 -4.64
C GLY A 108 -10.43 1.77 -4.70
N SER A 109 -10.64 2.59 -3.67
CA SER A 109 -10.11 3.97 -3.58
C SER A 109 -8.69 4.05 -3.00
N VAL A 110 -8.14 2.92 -2.54
CA VAL A 110 -6.77 2.87 -2.01
C VAL A 110 -5.79 3.01 -3.17
N LYS A 111 -4.96 4.06 -3.12
CA LYS A 111 -3.90 4.29 -4.11
C LYS A 111 -2.61 3.59 -3.67
N GLY A 112 -1.66 3.48 -4.59
CA GLY A 112 -0.36 2.87 -4.32
C GLY A 112 -0.23 1.50 -4.99
N THR A 113 0.90 1.31 -5.65
CA THR A 113 1.31 -0.01 -6.15
C THR A 113 2.79 -0.15 -5.87
N ALA A 114 3.15 -1.28 -5.26
CA ALA A 114 4.55 -1.59 -4.96
C ALA A 114 4.88 -2.98 -5.48
N THR A 115 6.14 -3.19 -5.81
CA THR A 115 6.62 -4.49 -6.27
C THR A 115 7.89 -4.87 -5.52
N GLY A 116 7.98 -6.13 -5.12
CA GLY A 116 9.18 -6.72 -4.55
C GLY A 116 9.41 -8.12 -5.09
N SER A 117 10.53 -8.71 -4.73
CA SER A 117 10.78 -10.13 -5.01
C SER A 117 10.96 -10.90 -3.71
N TRP A 118 10.28 -12.04 -3.62
CA TRP A 118 10.64 -13.11 -2.69
C TRP A 118 11.65 -14.02 -3.38
N VAL A 119 12.70 -14.37 -2.66
CA VAL A 119 13.71 -15.33 -3.12
C VAL A 119 13.60 -16.54 -2.19
N ARG A 120 13.57 -17.72 -2.77
CA ARG A 120 13.49 -18.98 -2.06
C ARG A 120 14.67 -19.10 -1.09
N PRO A 121 14.43 -19.38 0.21
CA PRO A 121 15.48 -19.69 1.16
C PRO A 121 16.29 -20.90 0.67
N GLN A 122 17.62 -20.83 0.82
CA GLN A 122 18.51 -21.97 0.56
C GLN A 122 18.32 -23.03 1.63
#